data_AF-A0A420S8L4-F1
#
_entry.id   AF-A0A420S8L4-F1
#
_cell.length_a   1.000
_cell.length_b   1.000
_cell.length_c   1.000
_cell.angle_alpha   90.00
_cell.angle_beta   90.00
_cell.angle_gamma   90.00
#
_symmetry.space_group_name_H-M   'P 1'
#
loop_
_entity.id
_entity.type
_entity.pdbx_description
1 polymer ?
#
loop_
_entity_poly.entity_id
_entity_poly.type
_entity_poly.pdbx_seq_one_letter_code
_entity_poly.pdbx_strand_id
1 'polypeptide(L)'
;MQGAPRTSGYYLAQQFGFNGVDVGYTGLQPRPDSRRRQVVHAAFSSFQNGTTTKHKNYHSGADGSLGVSCALDIFGDYSHFYNISVKNTGGTTWRGTLIDTVTRKSDVIGE
;
A
#
# COMPACT_ATOMS: atom_id res chain seq x y z
N MET A 1 -6.51 -2.37 -12.07
CA MET A 1 -7.63 -1.61 -11.44
C MET A 1 -8.68 -1.22 -12.49
N GLN A 2 -8.96 -2.13 -13.41
CA GLN A 2 -9.73 -1.82 -14.61
C GLN A 2 -11.19 -1.54 -14.25
N GLY A 3 -11.77 -0.49 -14.84
CA GLY A 3 -13.15 -0.08 -14.56
C GLY A 3 -13.37 0.64 -13.22
N ALA A 4 -12.33 0.80 -12.38
CA ALA A 4 -12.45 1.57 -11.15
C ALA A 4 -12.69 3.06 -11.45
N PRO A 5 -13.58 3.74 -10.70
CA PRO A 5 -13.86 5.15 -10.93
C PRO A 5 -12.62 6.01 -10.61
N ARG A 6 -12.41 7.08 -11.38
CA ARG A 6 -11.26 8.00 -11.22
C ARG A 6 -11.51 9.00 -10.08
N THR A 7 -11.82 8.50 -8.89
CA THR A 7 -12.19 9.29 -7.70
C THR A 7 -11.64 8.67 -6.42
N SER A 8 -11.52 9.48 -5.37
CA SER A 8 -11.20 9.02 -4.01
C SER A 8 -12.43 8.37 -3.36
N GLY A 9 -12.20 7.58 -2.31
CA GLY A 9 -13.26 6.99 -1.47
C GLY A 9 -13.48 5.48 -1.66
N TYR A 10 -12.79 4.87 -2.62
CA TYR A 10 -12.79 3.42 -2.82
C TYR A 10 -11.48 2.81 -2.36
N TYR A 11 -11.54 1.57 -1.85
CA TYR A 11 -10.37 0.85 -1.42
C TYR A 11 -10.50 -0.65 -1.71
N LEU A 12 -9.61 -1.18 -2.56
CA LEU A 12 -9.51 -2.59 -2.87
C LEU A 12 -8.61 -3.25 -1.83
N ALA A 13 -9.24 -3.72 -0.77
CA ALA A 13 -8.60 -4.21 0.43
C ALA A 13 -7.98 -5.60 0.30
N GLN A 14 -6.77 -5.75 0.84
CA GLN A 14 -6.13 -7.03 1.11
C GLN A 14 -5.63 -7.02 2.55
N GLN A 15 -6.30 -7.77 3.41
CA GLN A 15 -5.86 -7.96 4.78
C GLN A 15 -4.91 -9.15 4.87
N PHE A 16 -3.94 -9.06 5.76
CA PHE A 16 -3.02 -10.17 6.04
C PHE A 16 -2.76 -10.25 7.55
N GLY A 17 -2.44 -11.45 8.03
CA GLY A 17 -2.14 -11.68 9.45
C GLY A 17 -0.64 -11.77 9.68
N PHE A 18 -0.18 -11.20 10.79
CA PHE A 18 1.13 -11.52 11.33
C PHE A 18 0.99 -12.66 12.34
N ASN A 19 1.92 -13.61 12.34
CA ASN A 19 1.81 -14.74 13.26
C ASN A 19 1.91 -14.27 14.72
N GLY A 20 0.90 -14.58 15.53
CA GLY A 20 0.88 -14.30 16.97
C GLY A 20 0.59 -12.84 17.36
N VAL A 21 0.27 -11.95 16.40
CA VAL A 21 -0.15 -10.57 16.68
C VAL A 21 -1.32 -10.17 15.77
N ASP A 22 -1.74 -8.91 15.86
CA ASP A 22 -2.90 -8.37 15.16
C ASP A 22 -2.70 -8.26 13.62
N VAL A 23 -3.72 -7.82 12.89
CA VAL A 23 -3.73 -7.78 11.42
C VAL A 23 -2.87 -6.65 10.85
N GLY A 24 -2.37 -6.88 9.65
CA GLY A 24 -1.87 -5.85 8.75
C GLY A 24 -2.82 -5.65 7.58
N TYR A 25 -2.70 -4.51 6.94
CA TYR A 25 -3.53 -4.15 5.80
C TYR A 25 -2.68 -3.69 4.64
N THR A 26 -3.04 -4.09 3.43
CA THR A 26 -2.54 -3.46 2.21
C THR A 26 -3.63 -3.36 1.16
N GLY A 27 -3.48 -2.48 0.17
CA GLY A 27 -4.46 -2.40 -0.90
C GLY A 27 -4.21 -1.26 -1.86
N LEU A 28 -5.11 -1.14 -2.82
CA LEU A 28 -5.08 -0.13 -3.86
C LEU A 28 -6.31 0.77 -3.78
N GLN A 29 -6.10 2.07 -3.92
CA GLN A 29 -7.17 3.06 -4.03
C GLN A 29 -7.07 3.73 -5.39
N PRO A 30 -8.19 3.84 -6.13
CA PRO A 30 -8.21 4.78 -7.23
C PRO A 30 -8.17 6.21 -6.70
N ARG A 31 -7.64 7.11 -7.52
CA ARG A 31 -7.53 8.54 -7.24
C ARG A 31 -7.93 9.35 -8.47
N PRO A 32 -8.35 10.61 -8.29
CA PRO A 32 -8.46 11.55 -9.40
C PRO A 32 -7.17 11.61 -10.21
N ASP A 33 -7.31 11.83 -11.50
CA ASP A 33 -6.16 12.01 -12.38
C ASP A 33 -5.34 13.22 -11.93
N SER A 34 -4.03 13.09 -12.02
CA SER A 34 -3.09 14.17 -11.74
C SER A 34 -2.21 14.38 -12.95
N ARG A 35 -2.05 15.63 -13.38
CA ARG A 35 -1.27 15.98 -14.58
C ARG A 35 -1.74 15.21 -15.82
N ARG A 36 -3.05 15.02 -15.99
CA ARG A 36 -3.70 14.24 -17.06
C ARG A 36 -3.23 12.78 -17.14
N ARG A 37 -2.74 12.23 -16.03
CA ARG A 37 -2.30 10.84 -15.93
C ARG A 37 -3.04 10.13 -14.81
N GLN A 38 -3.17 8.85 -15.02
CA GLN A 38 -3.81 7.97 -14.08
C GLN A 38 -2.94 7.78 -12.83
N VAL A 39 -3.56 7.87 -11.64
CA VAL A 39 -2.88 7.74 -10.34
C VAL A 39 -3.34 6.47 -9.65
N VAL A 40 -2.40 5.59 -9.33
CA VAL A 40 -2.62 4.41 -8.48
C VAL A 40 -2.05 4.73 -7.11
N HIS A 41 -2.90 4.69 -6.08
CA HIS A 41 -2.50 4.85 -4.69
C HIS A 41 -2.39 3.48 -4.04
N ALA A 42 -1.23 3.14 -3.50
CA ALA A 42 -1.02 1.91 -2.75
C ALA A 42 -0.73 2.24 -1.29
N ALA A 43 -1.30 1.44 -0.39
CA ALA A 43 -1.12 1.62 1.04
C ALA A 43 -0.72 0.30 1.71
N PHE A 44 0.08 0.42 2.77
CA PHE A 44 0.60 -0.67 3.57
C PHE A 44 0.64 -0.22 5.03
N SER A 45 -0.13 -0.90 5.87
CA SER A 45 -0.38 -0.49 7.25
C SER A 45 -0.23 -1.65 8.22
N SER A 46 0.28 -1.32 9.41
CA SER A 46 0.31 -2.18 10.58
C SER A 46 -0.50 -1.50 11.68
N PHE A 47 -1.39 -2.27 12.31
CA PHE A 47 -2.20 -1.84 13.45
C PHE A 47 -1.54 -2.15 14.79
N GLN A 48 -0.36 -2.77 14.78
CA GLN A 48 0.32 -3.17 16.00
C GLN A 48 0.85 -1.93 16.72
N ASN A 49 0.48 -1.79 18.00
CA ASN A 49 1.03 -0.75 18.85
C ASN A 49 2.55 -0.89 18.97
N GLY A 50 3.27 0.22 18.91
CA GLY A 50 4.73 0.24 18.91
C GLY A 50 5.38 -0.08 17.55
N THR A 51 4.60 -0.24 16.48
CA THR A 51 5.17 -0.31 15.13
C THR A 51 5.99 0.94 14.86
N THR A 52 7.19 0.74 14.29
CA THR A 52 8.06 1.82 13.84
C THR A 52 8.35 1.65 12.36
N THR A 53 8.71 2.75 11.69
CA THR A 53 9.20 2.73 10.32
C THR A 53 10.24 3.81 10.15
N LYS A 54 11.14 3.62 9.19
CA LYS A 54 12.05 4.67 8.70
C LYS A 54 11.75 5.05 7.26
N HIS A 55 10.69 4.48 6.67
CA HIS A 55 10.38 4.70 5.27
C HIS A 55 9.78 6.09 5.07
N LYS A 56 10.24 6.82 4.04
CA LYS A 56 9.83 8.22 3.80
C LYS A 56 8.34 8.41 3.47
N ASN A 57 7.66 7.35 3.07
CA ASN A 57 6.26 7.37 2.65
C ASN A 57 5.28 7.18 3.84
N TYR A 58 5.74 7.35 5.07
CA TYR A 58 4.94 7.03 6.25
C TYR A 58 4.05 8.18 6.72
N HIS A 59 3.00 7.78 7.42
CA HIS A 59 2.11 8.60 8.22
C HIS A 59 1.92 7.91 9.57
N SER A 60 1.80 8.70 10.63
CA SER A 60 1.54 8.16 11.97
C SER A 60 0.13 7.58 12.07
N GLY A 61 0.01 6.37 12.62
CA GLY A 61 -1.26 5.68 12.82
C GLY A 61 -1.73 4.86 11.62
N ALA A 62 -2.73 4.02 11.86
CA ALA A 62 -3.44 3.26 10.84
C ALA A 62 -4.93 3.53 10.96
N ASP A 63 -5.53 4.19 9.97
CA ASP A 63 -6.95 4.58 9.97
C ASP A 63 -7.41 5.29 11.26
N GLY A 64 -6.52 6.11 11.86
CA GLY A 64 -6.81 6.85 13.10
C GLY A 64 -6.55 6.05 14.38
N SER A 65 -6.14 4.79 14.30
CA SER A 65 -5.68 4.00 15.45
C SER A 65 -4.16 4.02 15.62
N LEU A 66 -3.68 3.36 16.68
CA LEU A 66 -2.26 3.06 16.89
C LEU A 66 -1.69 2.28 15.71
N GLY A 67 -0.37 2.39 15.51
CA GLY A 67 0.35 1.73 14.42
C GLY A 67 0.96 2.71 13.42
N VAL A 68 1.20 2.23 12.21
CA VAL A 68 1.87 2.97 11.14
C VAL A 68 1.22 2.64 9.81
N SER A 69 1.04 3.66 8.97
CA SER A 69 0.67 3.49 7.57
C SER A 69 1.72 4.11 6.66
N CYS A 70 2.10 3.41 5.61
CA CYS A 70 2.85 3.96 4.50
C CYS A 70 1.99 3.97 3.25
N ALA A 71 2.11 5.04 2.45
CA ALA A 71 1.33 5.15 1.22
C ALA A 71 2.15 5.77 0.08
N LEU A 72 1.90 5.29 -1.14
CA LEU A 72 2.60 5.70 -2.34
C LEU A 72 1.62 5.96 -3.47
N ASP A 73 1.74 7.13 -4.08
CA ASP A 73 1.13 7.41 -5.38
C ASP A 73 2.12 7.13 -6.51
N ILE A 74 1.68 6.38 -7.51
CA ILE A 74 2.39 6.23 -8.78
C ILE A 74 1.52 6.70 -9.94
N PHE A 75 2.17 7.14 -11.01
CA PHE A 75 1.51 7.23 -12.31
C PHE A 75 1.53 5.84 -12.95
N GLY A 76 0.35 5.25 -13.13
CA GLY A 76 0.19 3.87 -13.58
C GLY A 76 -1.11 3.67 -14.36
N ASP A 77 -1.13 2.66 -15.23
CA ASP A 77 -2.26 2.37 -16.10
C ASP A 77 -3.26 1.43 -15.40
N TYR A 78 -4.53 1.83 -15.32
CA TYR A 78 -5.56 1.05 -14.63
C TYR A 78 -5.91 -0.26 -15.33
N SER A 79 -5.57 -0.42 -16.61
CA SER A 79 -5.67 -1.70 -17.32
C SER A 79 -4.63 -2.73 -16.86
N HIS A 80 -3.54 -2.29 -16.22
CA HIS A 80 -2.53 -3.19 -15.70
C HIS A 80 -3.02 -3.92 -14.43
N PHE A 81 -2.49 -5.13 -14.25
CA PHE A 81 -2.54 -5.83 -12.98
C PHE A 81 -1.38 -5.37 -12.10
N TYR A 82 -1.71 -5.09 -10.83
CA TYR A 82 -0.75 -4.71 -9.81
C TYR A 82 -0.79 -5.75 -8.69
N ASN A 83 0.38 -6.26 -8.33
CA ASN A 83 0.55 -7.11 -7.17
C ASN A 83 1.13 -6.29 -6.03
N ILE A 84 0.67 -6.54 -4.80
CA ILE A 84 1.37 -6.09 -3.61
C ILE A 84 2.03 -7.29 -2.96
N SER A 85 3.35 -7.21 -2.80
CA SER A 85 4.14 -8.21 -2.08
C SER A 85 4.37 -7.73 -0.66
N VAL A 86 4.00 -8.55 0.32
CA VAL A 86 4.27 -8.33 1.74
C VAL A 86 5.25 -9.40 2.20
N LYS A 87 6.44 -8.99 2.63
CA LYS A 87 7.54 -9.91 2.96
C LYS A 87 8.22 -9.53 4.27
N ASN A 88 8.43 -10.51 5.15
CA ASN A 88 9.32 -10.36 6.29
C ASN A 88 10.78 -10.28 5.79
N THR A 89 11.46 -9.17 6.07
CA THR A 89 12.85 -8.94 5.64
C THR A 89 13.88 -9.30 6.72
N GLY A 90 13.41 -9.67 7.92
CA GLY A 90 14.20 -10.14 9.05
C GLY A 90 13.60 -9.70 10.38
N GLY A 91 13.60 -10.58 11.38
CA GLY A 91 13.06 -10.29 12.70
C GLY A 91 11.60 -9.82 12.63
N THR A 92 11.35 -8.61 13.15
CA THR A 92 10.02 -7.96 13.17
C THR A 92 9.81 -6.97 12.02
N THR A 93 10.69 -6.94 11.01
CA THR A 93 10.62 -6.00 9.90
C THR A 93 9.89 -6.61 8.70
N TRP A 94 8.96 -5.84 8.14
CA TRP A 94 8.13 -6.26 7.01
C TRP A 94 8.10 -5.18 5.94
N ARG A 95 8.25 -5.58 4.68
CA ARG A 95 8.24 -4.68 3.53
C ARG A 95 7.02 -4.91 2.67
N GLY A 96 6.29 -3.83 2.38
CA GLY A 96 5.23 -3.78 1.37
C GLY A 96 5.78 -3.21 0.05
N THR A 97 5.61 -3.92 -1.05
CA THR A 97 6.10 -3.51 -2.39
C THR A 97 4.98 -3.60 -3.42
N LEU A 98 4.73 -2.51 -4.15
CA LEU A 98 3.85 -2.47 -5.30
C LEU A 98 4.61 -2.92 -6.55
N ILE A 99 4.02 -3.83 -7.33
CA ILE A 99 4.63 -4.40 -8.53
C ILE A 99 3.63 -4.28 -9.68
N ASP A 100 3.98 -3.51 -10.70
CA ASP A 100 3.27 -3.52 -11.99
C ASP A 100 3.66 -4.79 -12.75
N THR A 101 2.70 -5.68 -12.98
CA THR A 101 2.97 -6.98 -13.60
C THR A 101 3.29 -6.89 -15.09
N VAL A 102 2.90 -5.80 -15.75
CA VAL A 102 3.13 -5.55 -17.18
C VAL A 102 4.50 -4.92 -17.37
N THR A 103 4.79 -3.82 -16.66
CA THR A 103 6.07 -3.09 -16.81
C THR A 103 7.20 -3.69 -15.98
N ARG A 104 6.90 -4.58 -15.03
CA ARG A 104 7.82 -5.15 -14.03
C ARG A 104 8.42 -4.12 -13.07
N LYS A 105 7.97 -2.86 -13.13
CA LYS A 105 8.39 -1.83 -12.19
C LYS A 105 7.94 -2.19 -10.78
N SER A 106 8.86 -2.05 -9.84
CA SER A 106 8.62 -2.31 -8.43
C SER A 106 8.92 -1.06 -7.62
N ASP A 107 7.99 -0.66 -6.76
CA ASP A 107 8.12 0.50 -5.89
C ASP A 107 7.81 0.10 -4.44
N VAL A 108 8.71 0.41 -3.50
CA VAL A 108 8.49 0.13 -2.08
C VAL A 108 7.46 1.10 -1.52
N ILE A 109 6.40 0.57 -0.93
CA ILE A 109 5.35 1.35 -0.28
C ILE A 109 5.84 1.77 1.11
N GLY A 110 6.31 0.80 1.91
CA GLY A 110 6.78 0.99 3.28
C GLY A 110 7.60 -0.19 3.81
N GLU A 111 8.36 0.05 4.87
CA GLU A 111 9.15 -0.93 5.64
C GLU A 111 9.32 -0.51 7.12
#